data_AF-A0A087T3G2-F1
#
_entry.id   AF-A0A087T3G2-F1
#
_cell.length_a   1.000
_cell.length_b   1.000
_cell.length_c   1.000
_cell.angle_alpha   90.00
_cell.angle_beta   90.00
_cell.angle_gamma   90.00
#
_symmetry.space_group_name_H-M   'P 1'
#
loop_
_entity.id
_entity.type
_entity.pdbx_description
1 polymer ?
#
loop_
_entity_poly.entity_id
_entity_poly.type
_entity_poly.pdbx_seq_one_letter_code
_entity_poly.pdbx_strand_id
1 'polypeptide(L)'
;MAELDIVPEDSNGNCAFRTPTTEHIRESSVAQYLTEHSRFTRQWFVRNATPEMISEWLLGHGYGPDLELLDNVSSLTDSYARATSSGRNSVTSELFQDMVICPKKKKSTMSSNMSRKELQQHLRSLKEPDLLMELIRDIANELDVDILCHKILVNVSILTNSDRGSLFLAKGPRGSRYLVAKLFDVTPDSVLQDALDAAVDEDGE
;
A
#
# COMPACT_ATOMS: atom_id res chain seq x y z
N MET A 1 -36.27 -29.55 -33.21
CA MET A 1 -36.62 -30.24 -31.96
C MET A 1 -36.55 -31.73 -32.27
N ALA A 2 -35.49 -32.39 -31.84
CA ALA A 2 -35.29 -33.83 -31.99
C ALA A 2 -34.51 -34.26 -30.74
N GLU A 3 -35.22 -34.76 -29.74
CA GLU A 3 -35.52 -36.18 -29.50
C GLU A 3 -34.28 -36.95 -29.02
N LEU A 4 -34.27 -37.18 -27.71
CA LEU A 4 -33.41 -38.12 -27.01
C LEU A 4 -33.90 -39.53 -27.35
N ASP A 5 -33.21 -40.21 -28.26
CA ASP A 5 -33.42 -41.65 -28.48
C ASP A 5 -32.46 -42.45 -27.59
N ILE A 6 -33.03 -43.11 -26.59
CA ILE A 6 -32.38 -44.14 -25.79
C ILE A 6 -32.55 -45.46 -26.55
N VAL A 7 -31.45 -45.96 -27.13
CA VAL A 7 -31.38 -47.26 -27.82
C VAL A 7 -30.95 -48.35 -26.81
N PRO A 8 -31.51 -49.58 -26.89
CA PRO A 8 -31.53 -50.53 -25.78
C PRO A 8 -30.24 -51.34 -25.65
N GLU A 9 -30.00 -51.84 -24.43
CA GLU A 9 -28.95 -52.81 -24.14
C GLU A 9 -29.25 -54.17 -24.80
N ASP A 10 -28.40 -54.57 -25.73
CA ASP A 10 -28.30 -55.96 -26.17
C ASP A 10 -27.22 -56.69 -25.38
N SER A 11 -27.65 -57.77 -24.74
CA SER A 11 -26.83 -58.75 -24.05
C SER A 11 -26.21 -59.73 -25.04
N ASN A 12 -24.93 -59.57 -25.40
CA ASN A 12 -24.04 -60.73 -25.58
C ASN A 12 -22.56 -60.31 -25.64
N GLY A 13 -21.74 -61.01 -24.85
CA GLY A 13 -20.41 -60.57 -24.46
C GLY A 13 -19.38 -60.48 -25.59
N ASN A 14 -18.54 -59.44 -25.51
CA ASN A 14 -17.10 -59.61 -25.58
C ASN A 14 -16.37 -58.44 -24.89
N CYS A 15 -15.25 -58.77 -24.26
CA CYS A 15 -14.45 -57.93 -23.38
C CYS A 15 -13.79 -56.75 -24.14
N ALA A 16 -14.04 -55.52 -23.70
CA ALA A 16 -13.11 -54.41 -23.88
C ALA A 16 -13.33 -53.39 -22.75
N PHE A 17 -12.27 -53.15 -21.97
CA PHE A 17 -12.17 -52.04 -21.03
C PHE A 17 -12.66 -50.75 -21.70
N ARG A 18 -13.83 -50.24 -21.33
CA ARG A 18 -14.24 -48.87 -21.64
C ARG A 18 -13.41 -47.94 -20.75
N THR A 19 -12.33 -47.39 -21.29
CA THR A 19 -11.76 -46.16 -20.76
C THR A 19 -12.79 -45.04 -20.99
N PRO A 20 -13.10 -44.20 -19.99
CA PRO A 20 -13.94 -43.03 -20.23
C PRO A 20 -13.20 -42.08 -21.17
N THR A 21 -13.87 -41.72 -22.26
CA THR A 21 -13.40 -40.77 -23.27
C THR A 21 -13.03 -39.44 -22.62
N THR A 22 -11.73 -39.21 -22.43
CA THR A 22 -11.19 -37.89 -22.08
C THR A 22 -11.26 -37.01 -23.32
N GLU A 23 -12.28 -36.18 -23.43
CA GLU A 23 -12.31 -35.07 -24.38
C GLU A 23 -11.07 -34.20 -24.15
N HIS A 24 -10.22 -34.10 -25.17
CA HIS A 24 -8.99 -33.33 -25.13
C HIS A 24 -9.32 -31.84 -25.24
N ILE A 25 -9.74 -31.23 -24.14
CA ILE A 25 -9.90 -29.78 -24.05
C ILE A 25 -8.50 -29.15 -24.19
N ARG A 26 -8.32 -28.32 -25.22
CA ARG A 26 -7.04 -27.62 -25.44
C ARG A 26 -6.91 -26.46 -24.46
N GLU A 27 -5.74 -26.31 -23.87
CA GLU A 27 -5.41 -25.22 -22.93
C GLU A 27 -5.68 -23.83 -23.52
N SER A 28 -5.44 -23.66 -24.83
CA SER A 28 -5.69 -22.41 -25.55
C SER A 28 -7.18 -22.03 -25.58
N SER A 29 -8.08 -23.00 -25.71
CA SER A 29 -9.53 -22.77 -25.68
C SER A 29 -10.01 -22.37 -24.29
N VAL A 30 -9.43 -22.96 -23.24
CA VAL A 30 -9.72 -22.60 -21.85
C VAL A 30 -9.21 -21.19 -21.54
N ALA A 31 -7.98 -20.86 -21.95
CA ALA A 31 -7.40 -19.54 -21.76
C ALA A 31 -8.23 -18.45 -22.45
N GLN A 32 -8.69 -18.70 -23.68
CA GLN A 32 -9.58 -17.78 -24.39
C GLN A 32 -10.90 -17.58 -23.64
N TYR A 33 -11.54 -18.67 -23.21
CA TYR A 33 -12.80 -18.61 -22.48
C TYR A 33 -12.69 -17.83 -21.17
N LEU A 34 -11.64 -18.07 -20.38
CA LEU A 34 -11.39 -17.36 -19.12
C LEU A 34 -11.17 -15.86 -19.32
N THR A 35 -10.57 -15.48 -20.46
CA THR A 35 -10.30 -14.07 -20.82
C THR A 35 -11.57 -13.36 -21.31
N GLU A 36 -12.38 -14.02 -22.13
CA GLU A 36 -13.66 -13.48 -22.64
C GLU A 36 -14.71 -13.31 -21.53
N HIS A 37 -14.69 -14.16 -20.49
CA HIS A 37 -15.69 -14.18 -19.42
C HIS A 37 -15.16 -13.67 -18.06
N SER A 38 -14.57 -12.48 -18.05
CA SER A 38 -13.91 -11.88 -16.88
C SER A 38 -14.73 -11.88 -15.58
N ARG A 39 -16.04 -11.59 -15.65
CA ARG A 39 -16.93 -11.57 -14.47
C ARG A 39 -17.09 -12.95 -13.83
N PHE A 40 -17.30 -13.98 -14.65
CA PHE A 40 -17.41 -15.36 -14.18
C PHE A 40 -16.06 -15.84 -13.65
N THR A 41 -14.99 -15.65 -14.42
CA THR A 41 -13.61 -16.02 -14.04
C THR A 41 -13.23 -15.46 -12.68
N ARG A 42 -13.50 -14.17 -12.44
CA ARG A 42 -13.26 -13.54 -11.14
C ARG A 42 -14.06 -14.19 -10.01
N GLN A 43 -15.36 -14.44 -10.20
CA GLN A 43 -16.19 -15.07 -9.15
C GLN A 43 -15.79 -16.52 -8.89
N TRP A 44 -15.37 -17.23 -9.94
CA TRP A 44 -14.92 -18.61 -9.84
C TRP A 44 -13.62 -18.71 -9.05
N PHE A 45 -12.62 -17.87 -9.36
CA PHE A 45 -11.36 -17.84 -8.62
C PHE A 45 -11.54 -17.41 -7.15
N VAL A 46 -12.41 -16.44 -6.86
CA VAL A 46 -12.68 -16.05 -5.45
C VAL A 46 -13.21 -17.22 -4.60
N ARG A 47 -13.93 -18.17 -5.21
CA ARG A 47 -14.54 -19.31 -4.50
C ARG A 47 -13.70 -20.59 -4.52
N ASN A 48 -12.89 -20.78 -5.57
CA ASN A 48 -12.20 -22.05 -5.84
C ASN A 48 -10.68 -21.95 -5.84
N ALA A 49 -10.10 -20.74 -5.78
CA ALA A 49 -8.66 -20.60 -5.70
C ALA A 49 -8.15 -21.16 -4.37
N THR A 50 -7.25 -22.14 -4.45
CA THR A 50 -6.61 -22.68 -3.26
C THR A 50 -5.61 -21.68 -2.70
N PRO A 51 -5.38 -21.67 -1.37
CA PRO A 51 -4.38 -20.81 -0.74
C PRO A 51 -2.98 -20.99 -1.35
N GLU A 52 -2.62 -22.20 -1.76
CA GLU A 52 -1.33 -22.54 -2.35
C GLU A 52 -1.18 -21.91 -3.74
N MET A 53 -2.20 -21.99 -4.59
CA MET A 53 -2.19 -21.39 -5.92
C MET A 53 -2.09 -19.86 -5.84
N ILE A 54 -2.79 -19.26 -4.88
CA ILE A 54 -2.70 -17.81 -4.62
C ILE A 54 -1.29 -17.46 -4.14
N SER A 55 -0.72 -18.27 -3.24
CA SER A 55 0.63 -18.05 -2.71
C SER A 55 1.69 -18.12 -3.81
N GLU A 56 1.60 -19.12 -4.70
CA GLU A 56 2.49 -19.27 -5.85
C GLU A 56 2.33 -18.12 -6.85
N TRP A 57 1.09 -17.68 -7.11
CA TRP A 57 0.82 -16.50 -7.95
C TRP A 57 1.43 -15.24 -7.33
N LEU A 58 1.26 -15.03 -6.02
CA LEU A 58 1.86 -13.90 -5.30
C LEU A 58 3.39 -13.96 -5.35
N LEU A 59 4.00 -15.11 -5.08
CA LEU A 59 5.45 -15.34 -5.16
C LEU A 59 6.00 -15.03 -6.56
N GLY A 60 5.35 -15.55 -7.60
CA GLY A 60 5.75 -15.33 -9.00
C GLY A 60 5.63 -13.87 -9.46
N HIS A 61 4.78 -13.07 -8.79
CA HIS A 61 4.57 -11.65 -9.09
C HIS A 61 5.25 -10.71 -8.08
N GLY A 62 6.13 -11.23 -7.21
CA GLY A 62 6.91 -10.42 -6.26
C GLY A 62 6.14 -9.96 -5.02
N TYR A 63 4.99 -10.59 -4.73
CA TYR A 63 4.16 -10.38 -3.53
C TYR A 63 4.34 -11.49 -2.47
N GLY A 64 5.30 -12.40 -2.66
CA GLY A 64 5.57 -13.46 -1.69
C GLY A 64 6.13 -12.93 -0.36
N PRO A 65 5.86 -13.60 0.78
CA PRO A 65 6.56 -13.30 2.01
C PRO A 65 8.04 -13.65 1.80
N ASP A 66 8.90 -12.64 1.90
CA ASP A 66 10.34 -12.82 1.93
C ASP A 66 10.67 -13.90 2.99
N LEU A 67 11.47 -14.91 2.66
CA LEU A 67 11.80 -15.98 3.63
C LEU A 67 12.58 -15.41 4.84
N GLU A 68 13.16 -14.20 4.71
CA GLU A 68 13.72 -13.40 5.82
C GLU A 68 12.65 -12.76 6.72
N LEU A 69 11.40 -12.60 6.25
CA LEU A 69 10.30 -12.09 7.04
C LEU A 69 9.71 -13.13 8.01
N LEU A 70 9.86 -14.43 7.81
CA LEU A 70 9.39 -15.42 8.80
C LEU A 70 10.21 -15.38 10.10
N ASP A 71 11.52 -15.18 9.99
CA ASP A 71 12.39 -14.99 11.17
C ASP A 71 12.03 -13.67 11.88
N ASN A 72 11.72 -12.64 11.08
CA ASN A 72 11.24 -11.36 11.56
C ASN A 72 9.81 -11.41 12.13
N VAL A 73 8.92 -12.30 11.65
CA VAL A 73 7.54 -12.49 12.14
C VAL A 73 7.55 -13.33 13.40
N SER A 74 8.39 -14.36 13.52
CA SER A 74 8.62 -15.03 14.80
C SER A 74 9.18 -14.06 15.82
N SER A 75 10.17 -13.25 15.45
CA SER A 75 10.71 -12.16 16.30
C SER A 75 9.64 -11.12 16.66
N LEU A 76 8.81 -10.68 15.69
CA LEU A 76 7.69 -9.76 15.95
C LEU A 76 6.61 -10.41 16.83
N THR A 77 6.34 -11.71 16.66
CA THR A 77 5.33 -12.46 17.45
C THR A 77 5.82 -12.66 18.87
N ASP A 78 7.11 -12.93 19.06
CA ASP A 78 7.75 -13.04 20.39
C ASP A 78 7.84 -11.66 21.07
N SER A 79 8.12 -10.60 20.30
CA SER A 79 8.09 -9.21 20.77
C SER A 79 6.66 -8.78 21.13
N TYR A 80 5.66 -9.18 20.34
CA TYR A 80 4.24 -8.94 20.59
C TYR A 80 3.74 -9.70 21.84
N ALA A 81 4.20 -10.94 22.05
CA ALA A 81 3.91 -11.73 23.25
C ALA A 81 4.55 -11.09 24.52
N ARG A 82 5.74 -10.53 24.40
CA ARG A 82 6.38 -9.75 25.48
C ARG A 82 5.73 -8.39 25.72
N ALA A 83 5.27 -7.70 24.68
CA ALA A 83 4.60 -6.41 24.78
C ALA A 83 3.20 -6.54 25.39
N THR A 84 2.43 -7.56 24.99
CA THR A 84 1.08 -7.82 25.52
C THR A 84 1.08 -8.38 26.94
N SER A 85 2.15 -9.05 27.37
CA SER A 85 2.31 -9.48 28.78
C SER A 85 2.73 -8.35 29.72
N SER A 86 3.19 -7.20 29.20
CA SER A 86 3.72 -6.08 29.99
C SER A 86 2.67 -5.04 30.43
N GLY A 87 1.39 -5.23 30.09
CA GLY A 87 0.30 -4.37 30.59
C GLY A 87 0.38 -2.90 30.17
N ARG A 88 1.14 -2.58 29.10
CA ARG A 88 1.26 -1.21 28.57
C ARG A 88 0.30 -0.99 27.41
N ASN A 89 -0.49 0.05 27.59
CA ASN A 89 -1.54 0.58 26.75
C ASN A 89 -1.00 1.33 25.52
N SER A 90 -0.40 0.64 24.54
CA SER A 90 -0.52 0.98 23.10
C SER A 90 0.41 0.13 22.24
N VAL A 91 -0.14 -0.95 21.67
CA VAL A 91 0.51 -1.83 20.69
C VAL A 91 0.90 -1.06 19.41
N THR A 92 0.20 0.03 19.08
CA THR A 92 0.45 0.79 17.85
C THR A 92 1.67 1.71 17.94
N SER A 93 2.06 2.16 19.15
CA SER A 93 3.19 3.08 19.32
C SER A 93 4.54 2.39 19.13
N GLU A 94 4.71 1.18 19.66
CA GLU A 94 5.95 0.42 19.49
C GLU A 94 6.09 -0.11 18.06
N LEU A 95 4.99 -0.59 17.46
CA LEU A 95 4.99 -0.97 16.03
C LEU A 95 5.29 0.22 15.12
N PHE A 96 4.76 1.41 15.44
CA PHE A 96 5.07 2.63 14.70
C PHE A 96 6.52 3.05 14.90
N GLN A 97 7.04 3.00 16.12
CA GLN A 97 8.44 3.25 16.40
C GLN A 97 9.32 2.28 15.63
N ASP A 98 9.05 0.98 15.63
CA ASP A 98 9.81 0.03 14.83
C ASP A 98 9.70 0.31 13.32
N MET A 99 8.53 0.73 12.82
CA MET A 99 8.34 1.02 11.40
C MET A 99 9.03 2.34 10.95
N VAL A 100 9.13 3.31 11.85
CA VAL A 100 9.80 4.61 11.62
C VAL A 100 11.31 4.53 11.88
N ILE A 101 11.73 3.72 12.85
CA ILE A 101 13.10 3.63 13.36
C ILE A 101 13.88 2.48 12.72
N CYS A 102 13.26 1.37 12.28
CA CYS A 102 14.01 0.26 11.68
C CYS A 102 14.53 0.61 10.27
N PRO A 103 15.86 0.52 10.05
CA PRO A 103 16.46 0.59 8.73
C PRO A 103 16.52 -0.83 8.15
N LYS A 104 15.55 -1.22 7.30
CA LYS A 104 15.78 -2.43 6.48
C LYS A 104 16.73 -2.09 5.33
N LYS A 105 17.88 -2.78 5.36
CA LYS A 105 19.09 -2.52 4.59
C LYS A 105 18.85 -2.65 3.08
N LYS A 106 19.60 -1.81 2.34
CA LYS A 106 19.66 -1.63 0.86
C LYS A 106 18.52 -0.81 0.24
N LYS A 107 18.30 0.39 0.74
CA LYS A 107 18.26 1.54 -0.18
C LYS A 107 19.48 2.40 0.10
N SER A 108 20.22 2.58 -0.98
CA SER A 108 21.40 3.40 -1.12
C SER A 108 21.39 4.69 -0.30
N THR A 109 22.57 5.08 0.16
CA THR A 109 23.00 6.45 0.45
C THR A 109 22.74 7.41 -0.72
N MET A 110 21.48 7.58 -1.14
CA MET A 110 21.06 8.45 -2.26
C MET A 110 20.06 9.51 -1.82
N SER A 111 19.53 9.41 -0.60
CA SER A 111 18.54 10.37 -0.09
C SER A 111 19.16 11.69 0.38
N SER A 112 20.46 11.74 0.69
CA SER A 112 21.06 12.97 1.23
C SER A 112 21.34 14.07 0.20
N ASN A 113 21.31 13.76 -1.10
CA ASN A 113 21.70 14.69 -2.18
C ASN A 113 20.68 14.81 -3.32
N MET A 114 19.46 14.29 -3.14
CA MET A 114 18.43 14.34 -4.18
C MET A 114 17.79 15.74 -4.19
N SER A 115 17.69 16.36 -5.36
CA SER A 115 16.99 17.64 -5.50
C SER A 115 15.50 17.48 -5.17
N ARG A 116 14.83 18.55 -4.72
CA ARG A 116 13.38 18.51 -4.42
C ARG A 116 12.55 17.96 -5.59
N LYS A 117 12.95 18.25 -6.83
CA LYS A 117 12.27 17.76 -8.04
C LYS A 117 12.43 16.25 -8.23
N GLU A 118 13.63 15.72 -7.99
CA GLU A 118 13.88 14.29 -8.06
C GLU A 118 13.16 13.55 -6.92
N LEU A 119 13.09 14.14 -5.73
CA LEU A 119 12.31 13.59 -4.61
C LEU A 119 10.82 13.52 -4.96
N GLN A 120 10.26 14.59 -5.52
CA GLN A 120 8.86 14.59 -5.99
C GLN A 120 8.61 13.51 -7.06
N GLN A 121 9.53 13.34 -8.01
CA GLN A 121 9.43 12.27 -9.01
C GLN A 121 9.52 10.88 -8.39
N HIS A 122 10.41 10.70 -7.41
CA HIS A 122 10.54 9.45 -6.68
C HIS A 122 9.23 9.11 -5.95
N LEU A 123 8.70 10.05 -5.17
CA LEU A 123 7.46 9.87 -4.41
C LEU A 123 6.28 9.49 -5.32
N ARG A 124 6.18 10.11 -6.51
CA ARG A 124 5.14 9.78 -7.50
C ARG A 124 5.27 8.38 -8.11
N SER A 125 6.45 7.77 -8.06
CA SER A 125 6.71 6.43 -8.62
C SER A 125 6.44 5.29 -7.62
N LEU A 126 6.22 5.60 -6.35
CA LEU A 126 6.01 4.62 -5.29
C LEU A 126 4.56 4.12 -5.24
N LYS A 127 4.37 2.90 -4.73
CA LYS A 127 3.05 2.37 -4.39
C LYS A 127 2.53 3.10 -3.14
N GLU A 128 1.20 3.17 -2.97
CA GLU A 128 0.55 3.84 -1.83
C GLU A 128 1.14 3.53 -0.44
N PRO A 129 1.40 2.26 -0.04
CA PRO A 129 1.96 1.99 1.28
C PRO A 129 3.42 2.46 1.42
N ASP A 130 4.22 2.36 0.36
CA ASP A 130 5.62 2.81 0.36
C ASP A 130 5.70 4.34 0.38
N LEU A 131 4.83 5.01 -0.38
CA LEU A 131 4.66 6.45 -0.39
C LEU A 131 4.30 6.96 1.00
N LEU A 132 3.26 6.39 1.61
CA LEU A 132 2.82 6.82 2.95
C LEU A 132 3.94 6.69 3.98
N MET A 133 4.70 5.59 3.94
CA MET A 133 5.81 5.37 4.87
C MET A 133 6.98 6.34 4.66
N GLU A 134 7.27 6.70 3.41
CA GLU A 134 8.30 7.70 3.10
C GLU A 134 7.91 9.08 3.62
N LEU A 135 6.65 9.49 3.43
CA LEU A 135 6.12 10.76 3.92
C LEU A 135 6.05 10.80 5.46
N ILE A 136 5.67 9.70 6.11
CA ILE A 136 5.69 9.58 7.57
C ILE A 136 7.12 9.76 8.09
N ARG A 137 8.11 9.12 7.47
CA ARG A 137 9.51 9.22 7.89
C ARG A 137 10.07 10.64 7.73
N ASP A 138 9.69 11.33 6.66
CA ASP A 138 10.13 12.70 6.39
C ASP A 138 9.66 13.69 7.47
N ILE A 139 8.43 13.54 7.95
CA ILE A 139 7.89 14.41 9.02
C ILE A 139 8.25 13.94 10.43
N ALA A 140 8.40 12.63 10.67
CA ALA A 140 8.61 12.09 12.02
C ALA A 140 9.98 12.44 12.64
N ASN A 141 10.97 12.77 11.80
CA ASN A 141 12.32 13.15 12.24
C ASN A 141 12.51 14.66 12.36
N GLU A 142 11.50 15.47 11.99
CA GLU A 142 11.62 16.91 11.97
C GLU A 142 11.23 17.51 13.32
N LEU A 143 12.18 18.17 13.99
CA LEU A 143 11.98 18.81 15.29
C LEU A 143 11.73 20.31 15.18
N ASP A 144 12.14 20.93 14.07
CA ASP A 144 11.87 22.33 13.80
C ASP A 144 10.42 22.47 13.31
N VAL A 145 9.61 23.21 14.06
CA VAL A 145 8.19 23.42 13.76
C VAL A 145 8.01 24.07 12.38
N ASP A 146 8.92 24.95 11.98
CA ASP A 146 8.78 25.72 10.74
C ASP A 146 9.03 24.83 9.54
N ILE A 147 10.11 24.05 9.59
CA ILE A 147 10.45 23.05 8.60
C ILE A 147 9.39 21.94 8.56
N LEU A 148 8.93 21.47 9.73
CA LEU A 148 7.88 20.46 9.85
C LEU A 148 6.58 20.92 9.19
N CYS A 149 6.13 22.14 9.47
CA CYS A 149 4.91 22.70 8.89
C CYS A 149 5.01 22.78 7.36
N HIS A 150 6.17 23.17 6.82
CA HIS A 150 6.40 23.24 5.38
C HIS A 150 6.40 21.86 4.74
N LYS A 151 7.11 20.89 5.32
CA LYS A 151 7.10 19.49 4.87
C LYS A 151 5.71 18.87 4.88
N ILE A 152 4.91 19.12 5.94
CA ILE A 152 3.53 18.65 6.01
C ILE A 152 2.72 19.20 4.83
N LEU A 153 2.77 20.51 4.58
CA LEU A 153 2.02 21.13 3.48
C LEU A 153 2.47 20.62 2.11
N VAL A 154 3.78 20.53 1.86
CA VAL A 154 4.31 20.00 0.60
C VAL A 154 3.87 18.55 0.38
N ASN A 155 3.97 17.70 1.41
CA ASN A 155 3.58 16.29 1.33
C ASN A 155 2.08 16.14 1.09
N VAL A 156 1.25 16.92 1.78
CA VAL A 156 -0.21 16.94 1.56
C VAL A 156 -0.52 17.39 0.15
N SER A 157 0.08 18.48 -0.34
CA SER A 157 -0.17 18.98 -1.70
C SER A 157 0.19 17.96 -2.78
N ILE A 158 1.25 17.18 -2.59
CA ILE A 158 1.63 16.08 -3.49
C ILE A 158 0.60 14.94 -3.43
N LEU A 159 0.14 14.57 -2.24
CA LEU A 159 -0.83 13.49 -2.05
C LEU A 159 -2.21 13.83 -2.62
N THR A 160 -2.63 15.08 -2.51
CA THR A 160 -3.98 15.52 -2.89
C THR A 160 -4.04 16.21 -4.25
N ASN A 161 -2.90 16.39 -4.93
CA ASN A 161 -2.78 17.22 -6.14
C ASN A 161 -3.36 18.63 -5.93
N SER A 162 -3.11 19.23 -4.78
CA SER A 162 -3.53 20.60 -4.49
C SER A 162 -2.55 21.60 -5.12
N ASP A 163 -3.09 22.70 -5.64
CA ASP A 163 -2.28 23.79 -6.22
C ASP A 163 -1.49 24.50 -5.11
N ARG A 164 -2.17 24.85 -4.02
CA ARG A 164 -1.62 25.63 -2.90
C ARG A 164 -2.23 25.22 -1.57
N GLY A 165 -1.54 25.53 -0.47
CA GLY A 165 -2.04 25.31 0.88
C GLY A 165 -1.50 26.34 1.88
N SER A 166 -2.27 26.58 2.94
CA SER A 166 -1.89 27.44 4.06
C SER A 166 -2.09 26.66 5.37
N LEU A 167 -1.25 26.92 6.36
CA LEU A 167 -1.29 26.24 7.66
C LEU A 167 -1.38 27.25 8.80
N PHE A 168 -2.37 27.04 9.66
CA PHE A 168 -2.67 27.90 10.80
C PHE A 168 -2.50 27.12 12.09
N LEU A 169 -1.85 27.72 13.07
CA LEU A 169 -1.68 27.15 14.40
C LEU A 169 -2.62 27.84 15.39
N ALA A 170 -3.31 27.04 16.20
CA ALA A 170 -4.13 27.57 17.28
C ALA A 170 -3.25 28.03 18.44
N LYS A 171 -3.34 29.32 18.79
CA LYS A 171 -2.68 29.93 19.96
C LYS A 171 -3.71 30.40 20.98
N GLY A 172 -3.23 30.65 22.20
CA GLY A 172 -4.03 31.21 23.30
C GLY A 172 -4.63 30.19 24.27
N PRO A 173 -5.24 30.68 25.38
CA PRO A 173 -5.84 29.86 26.44
C PRO A 173 -6.99 28.98 25.94
N ARG A 174 -7.34 27.92 26.68
CA ARG A 174 -8.37 26.93 26.29
C ARG A 174 -9.76 27.52 26.03
N GLY A 175 -10.07 28.70 26.56
CA GLY A 175 -11.35 29.40 26.36
C GLY A 175 -11.34 30.54 25.35
N SER A 176 -10.18 30.90 24.79
CA SER A 176 -10.02 32.03 23.87
C SER A 176 -8.91 31.73 22.87
N ARG A 177 -9.02 30.60 22.17
CA ARG A 177 -8.06 30.26 21.12
C ARG A 177 -8.31 31.09 19.88
N TYR A 178 -7.23 31.47 19.22
CA TYR A 178 -7.24 32.13 17.92
C TYR A 178 -6.27 31.40 17.00
N LEU A 179 -6.51 31.51 15.70
CA LEU A 179 -5.63 30.95 14.68
C LEU A 179 -4.57 32.00 14.32
N VAL A 180 -3.34 31.55 14.15
CA VAL A 180 -2.26 32.37 13.61
C VAL A 180 -1.74 31.68 12.36
N ALA A 181 -1.64 32.44 11.26
CA ALA A 181 -1.03 31.96 10.04
C ALA A 181 0.41 31.59 10.34
N LYS A 182 0.76 30.33 10.12
CA LYS A 182 2.15 29.88 10.28
C LYS A 182 2.87 29.83 8.96
N LEU A 183 2.17 29.40 7.91
CA LEU A 183 2.62 29.41 6.52
C LEU A 183 1.44 29.77 5.64
N PHE A 184 1.69 30.57 4.61
CA PHE A 184 0.68 30.99 3.65
C PHE A 184 1.16 30.75 2.21
N ASP A 185 0.22 30.45 1.31
CA ASP A 185 0.47 30.29 -0.13
C ASP A 185 1.58 29.28 -0.49
N VAL A 186 1.67 28.17 0.26
CA VAL A 186 2.68 27.13 0.03
C VAL A 186 2.30 26.32 -1.19
N THR A 187 3.20 26.28 -2.17
CA THR A 187 3.13 25.42 -3.35
C THR A 187 4.12 24.26 -3.21
N PRO A 188 3.99 23.17 -4.00
CA PRO A 188 4.95 22.06 -3.96
C PRO A 188 6.41 22.47 -4.22
N ASP A 189 6.60 23.60 -4.90
CA ASP A 189 7.91 24.13 -5.30
C ASP A 189 8.38 25.30 -4.43
N SER A 190 7.56 25.84 -3.53
CA SER A 190 7.93 27.00 -2.71
C SER A 190 9.09 26.70 -1.75
N VAL A 191 9.86 27.74 -1.43
CA VAL A 191 10.90 27.68 -0.39
C VAL A 191 10.27 28.03 0.96
N LEU A 192 10.79 27.44 2.04
CA LEU A 192 10.31 27.70 3.40
C LEU A 192 10.29 29.20 3.74
N GLN A 193 11.34 29.93 3.39
CA GLN A 193 11.48 31.35 3.75
C GLN A 193 10.38 32.20 3.10
N ASP A 194 10.13 32.00 1.80
CA ASP A 194 9.08 32.71 1.07
C ASP A 194 7.69 32.51 1.71
N ALA A 195 7.41 31.29 2.17
CA ALA A 195 6.14 30.95 2.81
C ALA A 195 6.00 31.50 4.24
N LEU A 196 7.12 31.71 4.94
CA LEU A 196 7.14 32.37 6.25
C LEU A 196 6.92 33.87 6.08
N ASP A 197 7.61 34.50 5.13
CA ASP A 197 7.50 35.93 4.87
C ASP A 197 6.07 36.28 4.42
N ALA A 198 5.47 35.47 3.54
CA ALA A 198 4.08 35.62 3.12
C ALA A 198 3.05 35.52 4.26
N ALA A 199 3.36 34.78 5.33
CA ALA A 199 2.48 34.68 6.49
C ALA A 199 2.58 35.89 7.43
N VAL A 200 3.75 36.55 7.48
CA VAL A 200 3.98 37.73 8.32
C VAL A 200 3.31 38.96 7.73
N ASP A 201 3.31 39.10 6.40
CA ASP A 201 2.72 40.25 5.73
C ASP A 201 1.19 40.34 5.89
N GLU A 202 0.49 39.20 6.08
CA GLU A 202 -0.98 39.20 6.30
C GLU A 202 -1.40 39.45 7.75
N ASP A 203 -0.51 39.25 8.74
CA ASP A 203 -0.81 39.55 10.15
C ASP A 203 -0.69 41.07 10.47
N GLY A 204 -0.24 41.88 9.50
CA GLY A 204 0.13 43.29 9.66
C GLY A 204 -0.89 44.35 9.21
N GLU A 205 -2.09 43.96 8.76
CA GLU A 205 -3.13 44.88 8.26
C GLU A 205 -4.43 44.87 9.10
#